data_AF-A0A7S1FNT9-F1
#
_entry.id   AF-A0A7S1FNT9-F1
#
_cell.length_a   1.000
_cell.length_b   1.000
_cell.length_c   1.000
_cell.angle_alpha   90.00
_cell.angle_beta   90.00
_cell.angle_gamma   90.00
#
_symmetry.space_group_name_H-M   'P 1'
#
loop_
_entity.id
_entity.type
_entity.pdbx_description
1 polymer ?
#
loop_
_entity_poly.entity_id
_entity_poly.type
_entity_poly.pdbx_seq_one_letter_code
_entity_poly.pdbx_strand_id
1 'polypeptide(L)'
;MDSRLPRIRLHPAPSAALLEKLRGGDGVPPLRCTCRIDAWEEGRAFPDGHHVRILGPAGDVDAEVACLLAETGILDDVASPFSPEALGELPRLAPAVGGGPAELGELKEATQRRDERSAVAFSVDPPGCQDIDDAMSVRILSDEFYEVGVHIADVDRFVPAGSHLDAEARRRCTTFYLVDRRYDMLPHFLSGNLCSLHEKVDRLAVSVLFKVRRDTLEIVKENTWFGRTLIHNRAAMTYSQADALLHDRDPNADVAPSHPPLTA
;
A
#
# COMPACT_ATOMS: atom_id res chain seq x y z
N MET A 1 -18.65 18.61 0.16
CA MET A 1 -17.84 19.55 -0.64
C MET A 1 -18.07 19.35 -2.12
N ASP A 2 -18.53 18.18 -2.52
CA ASP A 2 -19.05 17.93 -3.87
C ASP A 2 -20.15 18.92 -4.31
N SER A 3 -19.85 19.75 -5.31
CA SER A 3 -20.77 20.74 -5.89
C SER A 3 -21.89 20.11 -6.72
N ARG A 4 -21.80 18.81 -7.02
CA ARG A 4 -22.84 18.04 -7.71
C ARG A 4 -23.99 17.66 -6.79
N LEU A 5 -23.77 17.69 -5.46
CA LEU A 5 -24.81 17.37 -4.47
C LEU A 5 -25.60 18.63 -4.06
N PRO A 6 -26.93 18.52 -3.87
CA PRO A 6 -27.73 19.62 -3.35
C PRO A 6 -27.39 19.89 -1.88
N ARG A 7 -27.76 21.08 -1.40
CA ARG A 7 -27.74 21.35 0.04
C ARG A 7 -28.73 20.43 0.76
N ILE A 8 -28.37 19.96 1.94
CA ILE A 8 -29.17 19.03 2.74
C ILE A 8 -29.76 19.78 3.94
N ARG A 9 -31.03 19.52 4.26
CA ARG A 9 -31.67 20.02 5.47
C ARG A 9 -31.45 19.01 6.62
N LEU A 10 -30.88 19.49 7.72
CA LEU A 10 -30.57 18.65 8.88
C LEU A 10 -31.81 18.41 9.77
N HIS A 11 -32.13 17.14 10.02
CA HIS A 11 -33.22 16.66 10.87
C HIS A 11 -32.73 15.54 11.81
N PRO A 12 -33.01 15.58 13.13
CA PRO A 12 -33.62 16.71 13.83
C PRO A 12 -32.75 17.96 13.73
N ALA A 13 -33.36 19.13 13.94
CA ALA A 13 -32.64 20.39 13.88
C ALA A 13 -31.46 20.35 14.87
N PRO A 14 -30.22 20.64 14.42
CA PRO A 14 -29.07 20.68 15.31
C PRO A 14 -29.27 21.73 16.41
N SER A 15 -28.63 21.52 17.57
CA SER A 15 -28.67 22.52 18.65
C SER A 15 -28.05 23.85 18.18
N ALA A 16 -28.47 24.97 18.79
CA ALA A 16 -27.94 26.29 18.45
C ALA A 16 -26.41 26.36 18.57
N ALA A 17 -25.85 25.73 19.63
CA ALA A 17 -24.41 25.63 19.83
C ALA A 17 -23.70 24.84 18.73
N LEU A 18 -24.33 23.78 18.19
CA LEU A 18 -23.77 23.02 17.07
C LEU A 18 -23.86 23.82 15.76
N LEU A 19 -24.97 24.52 15.52
CA LEU A 19 -25.12 25.40 14.35
C LEU A 19 -24.10 26.53 14.32
N GLU A 20 -23.80 27.13 15.47
CA GLU A 20 -22.77 28.17 15.59
C GLU A 20 -21.39 27.61 15.19
N LYS A 21 -21.03 26.43 15.71
CA LYS A 21 -19.77 25.75 15.35
C LYS A 21 -19.70 25.36 13.87
N LEU A 22 -20.80 24.85 13.29
CA LEU A 22 -20.85 24.47 11.88
C LEU A 22 -20.75 25.69 10.94
N ARG A 23 -21.24 26.86 11.38
CA ARG A 23 -21.15 28.10 10.59
C ARG A 23 -19.81 28.82 10.77
N GLY A 24 -19.14 28.62 11.91
CA GLY A 24 -18.01 29.43 12.29
C GLY A 24 -18.42 30.84 12.73
N GLY A 25 -17.44 31.70 12.95
CA GLY A 25 -17.63 33.08 13.40
C GLY A 25 -16.40 33.94 13.15
N ASP A 26 -16.36 35.14 13.72
CA ASP A 26 -15.24 36.07 13.53
C ASP A 26 -13.91 35.47 14.01
N GLY A 27 -13.04 35.12 13.05
CA GLY A 27 -11.74 34.48 13.31
C GLY A 27 -11.80 33.00 13.65
N VAL A 28 -12.98 32.37 13.66
CA VAL A 28 -13.14 30.92 13.94
C VAL A 28 -13.64 30.21 12.69
N PRO A 29 -12.85 29.30 12.09
CA PRO A 29 -13.27 28.57 10.91
C PRO A 29 -14.49 27.67 11.20
N PRO A 30 -15.39 27.46 10.22
CA PRO A 30 -16.52 26.56 10.36
C PRO A 30 -16.04 25.12 10.56
N LEU A 31 -16.82 24.30 11.27
CA LEU A 31 -16.54 22.87 11.37
C LEU A 31 -17.02 22.09 10.13
N ARG A 32 -16.18 21.19 9.66
CA ARG A 32 -16.50 20.13 8.71
C ARG A 32 -17.27 19.01 9.41
N CYS A 33 -18.25 18.44 8.72
CA CYS A 33 -19.04 17.32 9.22
C CYS A 33 -19.49 16.41 8.09
N THR A 34 -19.84 15.16 8.43
CA THR A 34 -20.56 14.28 7.51
C THR A 34 -22.06 14.30 7.80
N CYS A 35 -22.83 14.20 6.73
CA CYS A 35 -24.29 14.12 6.76
C CYS A 35 -24.73 12.91 5.93
N ARG A 36 -25.73 12.18 6.42
CA ARG A 36 -26.39 11.12 5.64
C ARG A 36 -27.72 11.65 5.15
N ILE A 37 -27.99 11.50 3.85
CA ILE A 37 -29.31 11.76 3.27
C ILE A 37 -30.23 10.62 3.71
N ASP A 38 -31.38 10.95 4.30
CA ASP A 38 -32.36 9.97 4.74
C ASP A 38 -33.49 9.81 3.73
N ALA A 39 -34.04 10.93 3.25
CA ALA A 39 -35.14 10.94 2.30
C ALA A 39 -35.13 12.21 1.44
N TRP A 40 -35.64 12.08 0.22
CA TRP A 40 -35.94 13.22 -0.63
C TRP A 40 -37.36 13.08 -1.19
N GLU A 41 -38.32 13.59 -0.43
CA GLU A 41 -39.74 13.54 -0.81
C GLU A 41 -40.02 14.44 -2.02
N GLU A 42 -40.95 13.99 -2.86
CA GLU A 42 -41.43 14.76 -4.01
C GLU A 42 -41.96 16.13 -3.57
N GLY A 43 -41.63 17.18 -4.33
CA GLY A 43 -42.00 18.56 -4.02
C GLY A 43 -41.09 19.28 -3.02
N ARG A 44 -40.11 18.60 -2.39
CA ARG A 44 -39.10 19.27 -1.54
C ARG A 44 -37.91 19.76 -2.36
N ALA A 45 -37.56 21.03 -2.15
CA ALA A 45 -36.39 21.65 -2.80
C ALA A 45 -35.03 21.11 -2.32
N PHE A 46 -34.96 20.57 -1.11
CA PHE A 46 -33.76 20.00 -0.52
C PHE A 46 -34.09 18.65 0.14
N PRO A 47 -33.20 17.65 0.05
CA PRO A 47 -33.34 16.40 0.80
C PRO A 47 -33.22 16.65 2.31
N ASP A 48 -33.88 15.79 3.08
CA ASP A 48 -33.72 15.71 4.52
C ASP A 48 -32.63 14.68 4.84
N GLY A 49 -31.80 15.00 5.82
CA GLY A 49 -30.74 14.13 6.30
C GLY A 49 -30.35 14.46 7.73
N HIS A 50 -29.49 13.67 8.34
CA HIS A 50 -28.99 13.93 9.69
C HIS A 50 -27.47 14.04 9.72
N HIS A 51 -27.01 14.82 10.68
CA HIS A 51 -25.60 14.92 11.02
C HIS A 51 -25.12 13.58 11.60
N VAL A 52 -23.97 13.10 11.13
CA VAL A 52 -23.36 11.86 11.61
C VAL A 52 -22.17 12.16 12.52
N ARG A 53 -21.16 12.90 12.04
CA ARG A 53 -19.96 13.22 12.83
C ARG A 53 -19.33 14.55 12.45
N ILE A 54 -18.63 15.15 13.42
CA ILE A 54 -17.72 16.28 13.21
C ILE A 54 -16.35 15.74 12.83
N LEU A 55 -15.76 16.31 11.77
CA LEU A 55 -14.44 15.91 11.26
C LEU A 55 -13.33 16.85 11.73
N GLY A 56 -13.64 18.13 11.94
CA GLY A 56 -12.70 19.12 12.44
C GLY A 56 -12.91 20.50 11.83
N PRO A 57 -12.05 21.48 12.11
CA PRO A 57 -12.16 22.83 11.55
C PRO A 57 -11.85 22.87 10.05
N ALA A 58 -12.54 23.72 9.29
CA ALA A 58 -12.22 23.93 7.88
C ALA A 58 -10.82 24.56 7.73
N GLY A 59 -10.05 24.07 6.76
CA GLY A 59 -8.66 24.48 6.54
C GLY A 59 -7.63 23.75 7.41
N ASP A 60 -8.05 22.94 8.39
CA ASP A 60 -7.17 22.01 9.07
C ASP A 60 -6.89 20.79 8.19
N VAL A 61 -5.62 20.39 8.06
CA VAL A 61 -5.20 19.35 7.12
C VAL A 61 -5.85 18.01 7.43
N ASP A 62 -5.87 17.60 8.70
CA ASP A 62 -6.47 16.32 9.09
C ASP A 62 -7.99 16.33 8.88
N ALA A 63 -8.66 17.46 9.15
CA ALA A 63 -10.09 17.62 8.90
C ALA A 63 -10.44 17.55 7.40
N GLU A 64 -9.65 18.18 6.52
CA GLU A 64 -9.87 18.16 5.07
C GLU A 64 -9.57 16.78 4.48
N VAL A 65 -8.53 16.09 4.95
CA VAL A 65 -8.25 14.68 4.60
C VAL A 65 -9.43 13.80 5.03
N ALA A 66 -9.92 13.95 6.25
CA ALA A 66 -11.07 13.19 6.73
C ALA A 66 -12.34 13.46 5.90
N CYS A 67 -12.52 14.69 5.38
CA CYS A 67 -13.61 15.00 4.45
C CYS A 67 -13.46 14.24 3.14
N LEU A 68 -12.27 14.24 2.55
CA LEU A 68 -11.99 13.52 1.31
C LEU A 68 -12.25 12.02 1.46
N LEU A 69 -11.76 11.42 2.56
CA LEU A 69 -11.99 10.01 2.87
C LEU A 69 -13.48 9.70 3.11
N ALA A 70 -14.24 10.64 3.68
CA ALA A 70 -15.68 10.47 3.87
C ALA A 70 -16.44 10.54 2.54
N GLU A 71 -16.05 11.44 1.65
CA GLU A 71 -16.66 11.58 0.32
C GLU A 71 -16.42 10.36 -0.57
N THR A 72 -15.29 9.68 -0.42
CA THR A 72 -15.00 8.41 -1.12
C THR A 72 -15.57 7.19 -0.41
N GLY A 73 -16.17 7.35 0.77
CA GLY A 73 -16.81 6.27 1.53
C GLY A 73 -15.85 5.36 2.31
N ILE A 74 -14.56 5.70 2.38
CA ILE A 74 -13.53 4.86 3.02
C ILE A 74 -13.11 5.35 4.41
N LEU A 75 -13.63 6.49 4.88
CA LEU A 75 -13.25 7.06 6.18
C LEU A 75 -13.36 6.04 7.33
N ASP A 76 -14.44 5.28 7.36
CA ASP A 76 -14.65 4.27 8.40
C ASP A 76 -13.67 3.09 8.28
N ASP A 77 -13.28 2.75 7.06
CA ASP A 77 -12.33 1.67 6.81
C ASP A 77 -10.92 2.01 7.27
N VAL A 78 -10.49 3.24 7.00
CA VAL A 78 -9.14 3.71 7.32
C VAL A 78 -8.99 4.23 8.75
N ALA A 79 -10.08 4.72 9.36
CA ALA A 79 -10.07 5.15 10.77
C ALA A 79 -10.14 3.96 11.74
N SER A 80 -10.65 2.81 11.28
CA SER A 80 -10.74 1.60 12.10
C SER A 80 -9.40 0.87 12.14
N PRO A 81 -8.90 0.48 13.33
CA PRO A 81 -7.77 -0.43 13.41
C PRO A 81 -8.14 -1.80 12.82
N PHE A 82 -7.12 -2.58 12.46
CA PHE A 82 -7.32 -4.00 12.11
C PHE A 82 -7.99 -4.75 13.27
N SER A 83 -8.93 -5.65 12.96
CA SER A 83 -9.68 -6.36 14.00
C SER A 83 -8.78 -7.28 14.84
N PRO A 84 -9.11 -7.52 16.12
CA PRO A 84 -8.35 -8.45 16.96
C PRO A 84 -8.24 -9.86 16.36
N GLU A 85 -9.28 -10.31 15.65
CA GLU A 85 -9.32 -11.61 14.98
C GLU A 85 -8.32 -11.64 13.82
N ALA A 86 -8.28 -10.60 12.98
CA ALA A 86 -7.31 -10.49 11.89
C ALA A 86 -5.87 -10.41 12.43
N LEU A 87 -5.64 -9.62 13.49
CA LEU A 87 -4.34 -9.54 14.13
C LEU A 87 -3.92 -10.86 14.81
N GLY A 88 -4.90 -11.64 15.27
CA GLY A 88 -4.68 -12.97 15.86
C GLY A 88 -4.21 -14.03 14.86
N GLU A 89 -4.44 -13.82 13.56
CA GLU A 89 -3.97 -14.70 12.47
C GLU A 89 -2.54 -14.40 12.02
N LEU A 90 -1.92 -13.32 12.51
CA LEU A 90 -0.55 -12.98 12.14
C LEU A 90 0.44 -14.08 12.56
N PRO A 91 1.43 -14.41 11.70
CA PRO A 91 2.47 -15.37 12.06
C PRO A 91 3.22 -14.95 13.32
N ARG A 92 3.38 -15.89 14.26
CA ARG A 92 4.23 -15.69 15.43
C ARG A 92 5.66 -16.05 15.07
N LEU A 93 6.40 -15.06 14.58
CA LEU A 93 7.82 -15.22 14.29
C LEU A 93 8.66 -14.65 15.42
N ALA A 94 9.81 -15.27 15.66
CA ALA A 94 10.81 -14.66 16.53
C ALA A 94 11.24 -13.32 15.91
N PRO A 95 11.35 -12.23 16.70
CA PRO A 95 11.94 -11.00 16.21
C PRO A 95 13.34 -11.30 15.68
N ALA A 96 13.73 -10.68 14.56
CA ALA A 96 15.11 -10.74 14.13
C ALA A 96 16.03 -10.18 15.24
N VAL A 97 17.15 -10.85 15.48
CA VAL A 97 18.16 -10.37 16.44
C VAL A 97 18.66 -9.02 15.94
N GLY A 98 18.35 -7.93 16.65
CA GLY A 98 18.77 -6.57 16.29
C GLY A 98 17.73 -5.70 15.57
N GLY A 99 16.46 -6.12 15.48
CA GLY A 99 15.37 -5.25 14.99
C GLY A 99 15.24 -5.15 13.46
N GLY A 100 15.92 -6.01 12.71
CA GLY A 100 15.77 -6.13 11.26
C GLY A 100 14.48 -6.85 10.82
N PRO A 101 14.27 -7.01 9.50
CA PRO A 101 13.14 -7.78 8.97
C PRO A 101 13.14 -9.20 9.51
N ALA A 102 11.96 -9.78 9.76
CA ALA A 102 11.89 -11.12 10.35
C ALA A 102 12.49 -12.16 9.37
N GLU A 103 13.27 -13.09 9.91
CA GLU A 103 13.85 -14.18 9.13
C GLU A 103 12.87 -15.35 9.02
N LEU A 104 12.80 -15.97 7.84
CA LEU A 104 11.93 -17.12 7.57
C LEU A 104 12.45 -18.43 8.17
N GLY A 105 13.50 -18.39 8.99
CA GLY A 105 14.53 -19.42 9.25
C GLY A 105 14.08 -20.86 9.55
N GLU A 106 12.79 -21.14 9.69
CA GLU A 106 12.25 -22.48 9.97
C GLU A 106 10.94 -22.81 9.23
N LEU A 107 10.56 -22.07 8.18
CA LEU A 107 9.40 -22.46 7.38
C LEU A 107 9.73 -23.75 6.61
N LYS A 108 9.21 -24.88 7.07
CA LYS A 108 9.30 -26.20 6.40
C LYS A 108 8.98 -26.13 4.89
N GLU A 109 8.12 -25.20 4.50
CA GLU A 109 7.73 -24.95 3.11
C GLU A 109 8.82 -24.36 2.22
N ALA A 110 9.90 -23.80 2.77
CA ALA A 110 11.07 -23.39 1.99
C ALA A 110 11.60 -24.54 1.12
N THR A 111 11.46 -25.79 1.60
CA THR A 111 11.88 -27.00 0.87
C THR A 111 10.92 -27.43 -0.25
N GLN A 112 9.68 -26.90 -0.29
CA GLN A 112 8.68 -27.21 -1.31
C GLN A 112 8.65 -26.18 -2.45
N ARG A 113 9.51 -25.16 -2.38
CA ARG A 113 9.59 -24.05 -3.33
C ARG A 113 10.83 -24.21 -4.19
N ARG A 114 10.78 -23.66 -5.41
CA ARG A 114 11.98 -23.57 -6.25
C ARG A 114 12.95 -22.58 -5.60
N ASP A 115 14.16 -23.02 -5.31
CA ASP A 115 15.19 -22.19 -4.69
C ASP A 115 15.82 -21.27 -5.73
N GLU A 116 15.59 -19.98 -5.58
CA GLU A 116 16.06 -18.91 -6.46
C GLU A 116 17.00 -17.94 -5.72
N ARG A 117 17.46 -18.28 -4.51
CA ARG A 117 18.35 -17.42 -3.70
C ARG A 117 19.73 -17.19 -4.31
N SER A 118 20.14 -18.08 -5.22
CA SER A 118 21.36 -17.94 -6.01
C SER A 118 21.20 -16.95 -7.18
N ALA A 119 19.96 -16.58 -7.55
CA ALA A 119 19.74 -15.52 -8.53
C ALA A 119 20.26 -14.19 -7.98
N VAL A 120 20.79 -13.35 -8.87
CA VAL A 120 21.03 -11.95 -8.55
C VAL A 120 19.68 -11.22 -8.69
N ALA A 121 18.87 -11.29 -7.64
CA ALA A 121 17.61 -10.56 -7.56
C ALA A 121 17.84 -9.15 -7.02
N PHE A 122 17.08 -8.17 -7.51
CA PHE A 122 17.08 -6.78 -7.05
C PHE A 122 15.69 -6.18 -7.19
N SER A 123 15.34 -5.16 -6.39
CA SER A 123 14.13 -4.35 -6.57
C SER A 123 14.48 -2.90 -6.91
N VAL A 124 13.54 -2.19 -7.55
CA VAL A 124 13.69 -0.77 -7.92
C VAL A 124 12.42 -0.02 -7.58
N ASP A 125 12.48 0.82 -6.56
CA ASP A 125 11.32 1.39 -5.89
C ASP A 125 11.46 2.92 -5.68
N PRO A 126 10.39 3.64 -5.32
CA PRO A 126 10.50 5.01 -4.82
C PRO A 126 11.34 5.11 -3.54
N PRO A 127 11.97 6.27 -3.26
CA PRO A 127 12.65 6.50 -1.99
C PRO A 127 11.73 6.28 -0.78
N GLY A 128 12.18 5.49 0.19
CA GLY A 128 11.42 5.20 1.41
C GLY A 128 10.33 4.14 1.25
N CYS A 129 10.27 3.42 0.13
CA CYS A 129 9.40 2.25 -0.03
C CYS A 129 9.67 1.21 1.06
N GLN A 130 8.61 0.70 1.70
CA GLN A 130 8.70 -0.30 2.79
C GLN A 130 8.04 -1.63 2.40
N ASP A 131 7.12 -1.57 1.45
CA ASP A 131 6.23 -2.58 0.91
C ASP A 131 6.72 -2.95 -0.49
N ILE A 132 7.91 -3.55 -0.56
CA ILE A 132 8.54 -3.98 -1.81
C ILE A 132 7.81 -5.23 -2.28
N ASP A 133 6.88 -5.07 -3.20
CA ASP A 133 6.02 -6.15 -3.69
C ASP A 133 6.66 -6.95 -4.83
N ASP A 134 7.63 -6.38 -5.55
CA ASP A 134 8.28 -6.99 -6.69
C ASP A 134 9.81 -6.89 -6.68
N ALA A 135 10.44 -7.93 -7.20
CA ALA A 135 11.87 -8.00 -7.47
C ALA A 135 12.11 -8.66 -8.82
N MET A 136 13.23 -8.34 -9.45
CA MET A 136 13.64 -8.88 -10.75
C MET A 136 14.98 -9.58 -10.64
N SER A 137 15.21 -10.59 -11.47
CA SER A 137 16.52 -11.21 -11.63
C SER A 137 16.85 -11.47 -13.09
N VAL A 138 18.16 -11.50 -13.40
CA VAL A 138 18.65 -11.86 -14.73
C VAL A 138 19.81 -12.84 -14.60
N ARG A 139 19.77 -13.94 -15.36
CA ARG A 139 20.87 -14.89 -15.50
C ARG A 139 21.22 -15.10 -16.96
N ILE A 140 22.50 -15.30 -17.25
CA ILE A 140 22.94 -15.77 -18.57
C ILE A 140 22.83 -17.29 -18.58
N LEU A 141 21.94 -17.84 -19.41
CA LEU A 141 21.82 -19.29 -19.58
C LEU A 141 22.85 -19.82 -20.59
N SER A 142 23.13 -19.03 -21.63
CA SER A 142 24.09 -19.35 -22.71
C SER A 142 24.41 -18.10 -23.53
N ASP A 143 25.22 -18.24 -24.58
CA ASP A 143 25.48 -17.16 -25.55
C ASP A 143 24.22 -16.69 -26.28
N GLU A 144 23.16 -17.49 -26.31
CA GLU A 144 21.92 -17.18 -27.02
C GLU A 144 20.76 -16.77 -26.11
N PHE A 145 20.80 -17.09 -24.81
CA PHE A 145 19.65 -16.94 -23.93
C PHE A 145 19.96 -16.31 -22.56
N TYR A 146 19.07 -15.44 -22.12
CA TYR A 146 18.89 -15.03 -20.72
C TYR A 146 17.77 -15.84 -20.05
N GLU A 147 17.82 -15.96 -18.73
CA GLU A 147 16.65 -16.20 -17.87
C GLU A 147 16.33 -14.89 -17.17
N VAL A 148 15.12 -14.37 -17.35
CA VAL A 148 14.62 -13.17 -16.67
C VAL A 148 13.54 -13.61 -15.68
N GLY A 149 13.73 -13.31 -14.41
CA GLY A 149 12.76 -13.58 -13.35
C GLY A 149 12.02 -12.33 -12.92
N VAL A 150 10.70 -12.43 -12.79
CA VAL A 150 9.86 -11.49 -12.04
C VAL A 150 9.35 -12.23 -10.82
N HIS A 151 9.61 -11.68 -9.64
CA HIS A 151 9.33 -12.29 -8.34
C HIS A 151 8.38 -11.38 -7.58
N ILE A 152 7.17 -11.83 -7.32
CA ILE A 152 6.14 -11.08 -6.59
C ILE A 152 6.05 -11.61 -5.16
N ALA A 153 5.90 -10.75 -4.17
CA ALA A 153 5.69 -11.12 -2.77
C ALA A 153 4.57 -12.17 -2.63
N ASP A 154 4.83 -13.26 -1.90
CA ASP A 154 3.85 -14.33 -1.71
C ASP A 154 2.86 -14.00 -0.57
N VAL A 155 2.03 -12.99 -0.79
CA VAL A 155 1.00 -12.53 0.17
C VAL A 155 -0.03 -13.61 0.46
N ASP A 156 -0.43 -14.38 -0.56
CA ASP A 156 -1.38 -15.50 -0.46
C ASP A 156 -0.96 -16.52 0.60
N ARG A 157 0.35 -16.68 0.83
CA ARG A 157 0.83 -17.53 1.90
C ARG A 157 0.41 -17.04 3.29
N PHE A 158 0.37 -15.75 3.52
CA PHE A 158 0.11 -15.16 4.84
C PHE A 158 -1.34 -14.73 5.04
N VAL A 159 -2.11 -14.65 3.96
CA VAL A 159 -3.52 -14.22 3.97
C VAL A 159 -4.37 -15.32 3.32
N PRO A 160 -4.69 -16.41 4.05
CA PRO A 160 -5.47 -17.52 3.49
C PRO A 160 -6.87 -17.07 3.09
N ALA A 161 -7.36 -17.56 1.95
CA ALA A 161 -8.72 -17.28 1.50
C ALA A 161 -9.76 -17.68 2.56
N GLY A 162 -10.68 -16.77 2.86
CA GLY A 162 -11.74 -16.94 3.86
C GLY A 162 -11.32 -16.63 5.30
N SER A 163 -10.06 -16.24 5.56
CA SER A 163 -9.59 -15.85 6.89
C SER A 163 -10.08 -14.45 7.31
N HIS A 164 -9.87 -14.08 8.57
CA HIS A 164 -10.17 -12.72 9.05
C HIS A 164 -9.27 -11.66 8.39
N LEU A 165 -7.99 -11.97 8.15
CA LEU A 165 -7.09 -11.12 7.36
C LEU A 165 -7.60 -10.91 5.94
N ASP A 166 -8.08 -11.98 5.27
CA ASP A 166 -8.66 -11.88 3.93
C ASP A 166 -9.96 -11.06 3.92
N ALA A 167 -10.83 -11.24 4.90
CA ALA A 167 -12.04 -10.41 5.03
C ALA A 167 -11.71 -8.92 5.19
N GLU A 168 -10.69 -8.60 5.98
CA GLU A 168 -10.23 -7.23 6.21
C GLU A 168 -9.55 -6.64 4.97
N ALA A 169 -8.71 -7.43 4.27
CA ALA A 169 -8.09 -7.04 3.01
C ALA A 169 -9.15 -6.78 1.93
N ARG A 170 -10.18 -7.64 1.82
CA ARG A 170 -11.32 -7.44 0.90
C ARG A 170 -12.13 -6.20 1.22
N ARG A 171 -12.33 -5.90 2.50
CA ARG A 171 -13.03 -4.69 2.96
C ARG A 171 -12.26 -3.43 2.60
N ARG A 172 -10.95 -3.40 2.87
CA ARG A 172 -10.07 -2.25 2.57
C ARG A 172 -9.75 -2.12 1.08
N CYS A 173 -9.75 -3.22 0.35
CA CYS A 173 -9.54 -3.37 -1.10
C CYS A 173 -8.13 -3.00 -1.61
N THR A 174 -7.55 -1.89 -1.14
CA THR A 174 -6.24 -1.40 -1.57
C THR A 174 -5.59 -0.54 -0.49
N THR A 175 -4.28 -0.27 -0.62
CA THR A 175 -3.59 0.72 0.21
C THR A 175 -3.84 2.10 -0.39
N PHE A 176 -4.27 3.05 0.44
CA PHE A 176 -4.47 4.44 0.00
C PHE A 176 -3.24 5.27 0.35
N TYR A 177 -2.57 5.83 -0.67
CA TYR A 177 -1.42 6.71 -0.50
C TYR A 177 -1.86 8.17 -0.58
N LEU A 178 -1.66 8.92 0.50
CA LEU A 178 -1.77 10.37 0.54
C LEU A 178 -0.37 10.99 0.52
N VAL A 179 -0.30 12.32 0.47
CA VAL A 179 0.98 13.04 0.38
C VAL A 179 1.85 12.81 1.62
N ASP A 180 1.25 12.77 2.81
CA ASP A 180 1.95 12.71 4.09
C ASP A 180 1.81 11.37 4.82
N ARG A 181 0.87 10.52 4.41
CA ARG A 181 0.56 9.24 5.07
C ARG A 181 -0.01 8.21 4.11
N ARG A 182 -0.05 6.96 4.55
CA ARG A 182 -0.75 5.87 3.85
C ARG A 182 -1.69 5.13 4.79
N TYR A 183 -2.71 4.51 4.22
CA TYR A 183 -3.63 3.63 4.93
C TYR A 183 -3.52 2.22 4.35
N ASP A 184 -2.88 1.33 5.13
CA ASP A 184 -2.50 0.01 4.65
C ASP A 184 -3.71 -0.91 4.46
N MET A 185 -3.69 -1.69 3.37
CA MET A 185 -4.63 -2.79 3.11
C MET A 185 -4.44 -3.96 4.08
N LEU A 186 -3.18 -4.26 4.40
CA LEU A 186 -2.78 -5.36 5.29
C LEU A 186 -2.08 -4.79 6.52
N PRO A 187 -2.09 -5.51 7.66
CA PRO A 187 -1.31 -5.08 8.82
C PRO A 187 0.15 -4.85 8.44
N HIS A 188 0.74 -3.78 8.96
CA HIS A 188 2.13 -3.37 8.64
C HIS A 188 3.15 -4.51 8.83
N PHE A 189 2.92 -5.40 9.79
CA PHE A 189 3.75 -6.58 10.02
C PHE A 189 3.81 -7.53 8.80
N LEU A 190 2.73 -7.61 8.01
CA LEU A 190 2.72 -8.37 6.76
C LEU A 190 3.29 -7.53 5.62
N SER A 191 2.67 -6.38 5.31
CA SER A 191 3.00 -5.57 4.12
C SER A 191 4.42 -5.01 4.17
N GLY A 192 4.80 -4.39 5.28
CA GLY A 192 6.09 -3.73 5.44
C GLY A 192 7.24 -4.62 5.91
N ASN A 193 6.99 -5.92 6.16
CA ASN A 193 8.04 -6.81 6.69
C ASN A 193 8.03 -8.21 6.05
N LEU A 194 7.04 -9.06 6.34
CA LEU A 194 7.09 -10.47 5.92
C LEU A 194 6.90 -10.66 4.42
N CYS A 195 5.99 -9.90 3.83
CA CYS A 195 5.71 -9.95 2.40
C CYS A 195 6.70 -9.09 1.62
N SER A 196 7.10 -7.95 2.18
CA SER A 196 8.09 -7.06 1.56
C SER A 196 9.39 -7.79 1.26
N LEU A 197 9.81 -7.73 0.00
CA LEU A 197 11.00 -8.37 -0.55
C LEU A 197 12.28 -7.62 -0.15
N HIS A 198 12.45 -7.36 1.15
CA HIS A 198 13.59 -6.65 1.73
C HIS A 198 14.94 -7.20 1.27
N GLU A 199 15.89 -6.29 1.09
CA GLU A 199 17.26 -6.68 0.72
C GLU A 199 17.94 -7.53 1.81
N LYS A 200 18.83 -8.41 1.36
CA LYS A 200 19.71 -9.28 2.17
C LYS A 200 18.97 -10.25 3.10
N VAL A 201 17.68 -10.47 2.87
CA VAL A 201 16.88 -11.45 3.62
C VAL A 201 16.20 -12.41 2.66
N ASP A 202 16.12 -13.68 3.06
CA ASP A 202 15.37 -14.69 2.33
C ASP A 202 13.86 -14.35 2.38
N ARG A 203 13.19 -14.44 1.23
CA ARG A 203 11.79 -14.05 1.04
C ARG A 203 11.01 -15.03 0.18
N LEU A 204 9.74 -15.25 0.55
CA LEU A 204 8.81 -16.07 -0.22
C LEU A 204 8.24 -15.24 -1.36
N ALA A 205 8.26 -15.81 -2.57
CA ALA A 205 7.71 -15.16 -3.75
C ALA A 205 6.89 -16.13 -4.61
N VAL A 206 6.01 -15.57 -5.42
CA VAL A 206 5.40 -16.20 -6.59
C VAL A 206 6.10 -15.60 -7.81
N SER A 207 6.73 -16.46 -8.61
CA SER A 207 7.61 -16.02 -9.68
C SER A 207 7.13 -16.45 -11.06
N VAL A 208 7.49 -15.62 -12.04
CA VAL A 208 7.48 -15.96 -13.46
C VAL A 208 8.92 -15.89 -13.96
N LEU A 209 9.39 -16.98 -14.56
CA LEU A 209 10.74 -17.08 -15.12
C LEU A 209 10.63 -17.25 -16.64
N PHE A 210 11.18 -16.29 -17.37
CA PHE A 210 11.17 -16.23 -18.82
C PHE A 210 12.52 -16.66 -19.37
N LYS A 211 12.51 -17.54 -20.38
CA LYS A 211 13.67 -17.70 -21.26
C LYS A 211 13.59 -16.65 -22.37
N VAL A 212 14.63 -15.83 -22.50
CA VAL A 212 14.65 -14.68 -23.42
C VAL A 212 15.82 -14.80 -24.38
N ARG A 213 15.62 -14.57 -25.67
CA ARG A 213 16.69 -14.52 -26.68
C ARG A 213 17.54 -13.27 -26.49
N ARG A 214 18.87 -13.41 -26.50
CA ARG A 214 19.78 -12.28 -26.21
C ARG A 214 19.88 -11.24 -27.32
N ASP A 215 19.69 -11.66 -28.56
CA ASP A 215 19.81 -10.83 -29.76
C ASP A 215 18.56 -9.97 -30.03
N THR A 216 17.39 -10.52 -29.71
CA THR A 216 16.07 -9.96 -30.07
C THR A 216 15.25 -9.55 -28.85
N LEU A 217 15.63 -10.01 -27.65
CA LEU A 217 14.85 -9.88 -26.41
C LEU A 217 13.46 -10.54 -26.48
N GLU A 218 13.25 -11.44 -27.44
CA GLU A 218 12.02 -12.19 -27.56
C GLU A 218 11.90 -13.27 -26.49
N ILE A 219 10.73 -13.34 -25.86
CA ILE A 219 10.40 -14.39 -24.89
C ILE A 219 10.10 -15.69 -25.65
N VAL A 220 10.80 -16.77 -25.28
CA VAL A 220 10.49 -18.13 -25.73
C VAL A 220 9.34 -18.65 -24.87
N LYS A 221 8.10 -18.43 -25.33
CA LYS A 221 6.88 -18.61 -24.54
C LYS A 221 6.75 -20.01 -23.94
N GLU A 222 7.11 -21.04 -24.68
CA GLU A 222 7.03 -22.45 -24.28
C GLU A 222 7.95 -22.79 -23.09
N ASN A 223 8.94 -21.93 -22.82
CA ASN A 223 9.88 -22.05 -21.71
C ASN A 223 9.55 -21.12 -20.53
N THR A 224 8.38 -20.49 -20.52
CA THR A 224 7.95 -19.69 -19.36
C THR A 224 7.55 -20.61 -18.22
N TRP A 225 8.15 -20.40 -17.05
CA TRP A 225 7.82 -21.13 -15.83
C TRP A 225 7.08 -20.24 -14.84
N PHE A 226 6.06 -20.79 -14.19
CA PHE A 226 5.30 -20.15 -13.12
C PHE A 226 5.36 -21.00 -11.86
N GLY A 227 5.52 -20.38 -10.71
CA GLY A 227 5.41 -21.10 -9.45
C GLY A 227 5.96 -20.36 -8.24
N ARG A 228 5.84 -21.01 -7.09
CA ARG A 228 6.32 -20.49 -5.81
C ARG A 228 7.83 -20.71 -5.66
N THR A 229 8.51 -19.66 -5.24
CA THR A 229 9.97 -19.60 -5.11
C THR A 229 10.39 -19.10 -3.73
N LEU A 230 11.65 -19.37 -3.38
CA LEU A 230 12.37 -18.71 -2.29
C LEU A 230 13.46 -17.85 -2.93
N ILE A 231 13.46 -16.55 -2.69
CA ILE A 231 14.44 -15.60 -3.27
C ILE A 231 15.28 -14.96 -2.16
N HIS A 232 16.39 -14.35 -2.56
CA HIS A 232 17.21 -13.50 -1.70
C HIS A 232 17.48 -12.20 -2.44
N ASN A 233 16.74 -11.14 -2.10
CA ASN A 233 16.90 -9.85 -2.76
C ASN A 233 18.28 -9.27 -2.41
N ARG A 234 19.14 -9.05 -3.40
CA ARG A 234 20.52 -8.59 -3.17
C ARG A 234 20.61 -7.09 -2.90
N ALA A 235 19.70 -6.33 -3.48
CA ALA A 235 19.69 -4.87 -3.39
C ALA A 235 18.27 -4.33 -3.56
N ALA A 236 17.87 -3.45 -2.66
CA ALA A 236 16.67 -2.62 -2.81
C ALA A 236 17.12 -1.24 -3.27
N MET A 237 16.92 -0.92 -4.55
CA MET A 237 17.41 0.32 -5.15
C MET A 237 16.29 1.33 -5.31
N THR A 238 16.63 2.60 -5.25
CA THR A 238 15.77 3.67 -5.75
C THR A 238 15.86 3.78 -7.27
N TYR A 239 14.87 4.39 -7.91
CA TYR A 239 14.96 4.72 -9.35
C TYR A 239 16.23 5.51 -9.70
N SER A 240 16.64 6.45 -8.85
CA SER A 240 17.86 7.25 -9.06
C SER A 240 19.13 6.40 -8.99
N GLN A 241 19.18 5.42 -8.09
CA GLN A 241 20.30 4.47 -7.98
C GLN A 241 20.36 3.55 -9.22
N ALA A 242 19.22 3.04 -9.68
CA ALA A 242 19.15 2.24 -10.90
C ALA A 242 19.58 3.05 -12.13
N ASP A 243 19.14 4.31 -12.25
CA ASP A 243 19.54 5.22 -13.34
C ASP A 243 21.04 5.54 -13.29
N ALA A 244 21.61 5.75 -12.10
CA ALA A 244 23.05 5.95 -11.93
C ALA A 244 23.84 4.74 -12.43
N LEU A 245 23.45 3.52 -12.04
CA LEU A 245 24.09 2.29 -12.51
C LEU A 245 23.98 2.11 -14.02
N LEU A 246 22.82 2.43 -14.60
CA LEU A 246 22.60 2.35 -16.05
C LEU A 246 23.56 3.26 -16.85
N HIS A 247 23.98 4.36 -16.25
CA HIS A 247 24.87 5.36 -16.84
C HIS A 247 26.31 5.29 -16.33
N ASP A 248 26.72 4.17 -15.73
CA ASP A 248 28.07 3.96 -15.16
C ASP A 248 28.48 5.04 -14.13
N ARG A 249 27.51 5.59 -13.39
CA ARG A 249 27.72 6.55 -12.29
C ARG A 249 27.66 5.82 -10.95
N ASP A 250 28.28 6.41 -9.94
CA ASP A 250 28.19 5.89 -8.57
C ASP A 250 26.75 6.01 -8.06
N PRO A 251 26.05 4.90 -7.76
CA PRO A 251 24.68 4.94 -7.24
C PRO A 251 24.57 5.56 -5.85
N ASN A 252 25.69 5.65 -5.12
CA ASN A 252 25.72 6.24 -3.78
C ASN A 252 26.21 7.70 -3.80
N ALA A 253 26.52 8.27 -4.98
CA ALA A 253 26.79 9.69 -5.08
C ALA A 253 25.51 10.47 -4.75
N ASP A 254 25.60 11.46 -3.86
CA ASP A 254 24.48 12.27 -3.38
C ASP A 254 23.58 12.72 -4.54
N VAL A 255 22.42 12.08 -4.67
CA VAL A 255 21.37 12.55 -5.56
C VAL A 255 20.71 13.71 -4.81
N ALA A 256 21.13 14.93 -5.14
CA ALA A 256 20.41 16.12 -4.68
C ALA A 256 18.92 15.93 -4.99
N PRO A 257 18.00 16.18 -4.03
CA PRO A 257 16.58 15.95 -4.25
C PRO A 257 16.13 16.73 -5.49
N SER A 258 15.52 16.02 -6.45
CA SER A 258 15.04 16.60 -7.72
C SER A 258 13.90 17.61 -7.54
N HIS A 259 13.40 17.76 -6.32
CA HIS A 259 12.36 18.72 -5.98
C HIS A 259 12.76 19.55 -4.75
N PRO A 260 12.65 20.89 -4.82
CA PRO A 260 12.71 21.70 -3.62
C PRO A 260 11.60 21.24 -2.66
N PRO A 261 11.81 21.27 -1.34
CA PRO A 261 10.72 21.03 -0.39
C PRO A 261 9.57 21.96 -0.73
N LEU A 262 8.34 21.44 -0.71
CA LEU A 262 7.14 22.27 -0.76
C LEU A 262 7.21 23.22 0.44
N THR A 263 7.59 24.46 0.17
CA THR A 263 7.61 25.52 1.18
C THR A 263 6.17 25.77 1.62
N ALA A 264 5.95 25.69 2.93
CA ALA A 264 4.69 26.06 3.60
C ALA A 264 4.31 27.52 3.36
#